data_AF-W1V794-F1
#
_entry.id   AF-W1V794-F1
#
_cell.length_a   1.000
_cell.length_b   1.000
_cell.length_c   1.000
_cell.angle_alpha   90.00
_cell.angle_beta   90.00
_cell.angle_gamma   90.00
#
_symmetry.space_group_name_H-M   'P 1'
#
loop_
_entity.id
_entity.type
_entity.pdbx_description
1 polymer ?
#
loop_
_entity_poly.entity_id
_entity_poly.type
_entity_poly.pdbx_seq_one_letter_code
_entity_poly.pdbx_strand_id
1 'polypeptide(L)'
;MIYNYKVKDTNGEMASLDEYKGKVLLVVNTATGCGFTPQYEGLQKLYDKYKDRGFEILDFPCNQFFNQAPGDDEEIKSFCTLNYGTTFRRFSKIDVNGEGADPIYKYLRTEAPEADEDDKSKELYDFLSSKGFNTSGDEIKWNFTKFLINK
;
A
#
# COMPACT_ATOMS: atom_id res chain seq x y z
N MET A 1 7.56 9.63 -13.69
CA MET A 1 7.12 10.29 -12.44
C MET A 1 5.73 9.78 -12.09
N ILE A 2 5.49 9.46 -10.81
CA ILE A 2 4.25 8.86 -10.29
C ILE A 2 2.96 9.60 -10.68
N TYR A 3 3.06 10.91 -10.94
CA TYR A 3 1.94 11.79 -11.31
C TYR A 3 1.31 11.49 -12.68
N ASN A 4 1.96 10.69 -13.52
CA ASN A 4 1.43 10.31 -14.84
C ASN A 4 0.46 9.12 -14.77
N TYR A 5 0.35 8.47 -13.60
CA TYR A 5 -0.51 7.32 -13.42
C TYR A 5 -1.93 7.75 -13.02
N LYS A 6 -2.89 6.91 -13.42
CA LYS A 6 -4.26 6.97 -12.95
C LYS A 6 -4.57 5.63 -12.27
N VAL A 7 -5.31 5.69 -11.18
CA VAL A 7 -5.70 4.53 -10.38
C VAL A 7 -7.21 4.57 -10.14
N LYS A 8 -7.83 3.42 -9.92
CA LYS A 8 -9.26 3.38 -9.58
C LYS A 8 -9.47 3.81 -8.13
N ASP A 9 -10.43 4.69 -7.88
CA ASP A 9 -10.91 4.97 -6.53
C ASP A 9 -11.94 3.92 -6.06
N THR A 10 -12.39 4.00 -4.81
CA THR A 10 -13.33 3.01 -4.24
C THR A 10 -14.70 2.96 -4.92
N ASN A 11 -15.02 3.90 -5.82
CA ASN A 11 -16.24 3.88 -6.62
C ASN A 11 -16.00 3.25 -8.02
N GLY A 12 -14.77 2.84 -8.31
CA GLY A 12 -14.34 2.30 -9.60
C GLY A 12 -13.98 3.36 -10.64
N GLU A 13 -13.95 4.64 -10.28
CA GLU A 13 -13.64 5.74 -11.18
C GLU A 13 -12.13 5.99 -11.27
N MET A 14 -11.62 6.38 -12.43
CA MET A 14 -10.19 6.65 -12.61
C MET A 14 -9.81 8.01 -12.00
N ALA A 15 -9.06 7.99 -10.91
CA ALA A 15 -8.45 9.15 -10.27
C ALA A 15 -7.04 9.39 -10.81
N SER A 16 -6.72 10.65 -11.12
CA SER A 16 -5.38 11.04 -11.60
C SER A 16 -4.46 11.34 -10.43
N LEU A 17 -3.28 10.72 -10.39
CA LEU A 17 -2.29 11.04 -9.34
C LEU A 17 -1.62 12.40 -9.52
N ASP A 18 -1.86 13.07 -10.66
CA ASP A 18 -1.46 14.46 -10.91
C ASP A 18 -1.93 15.43 -9.82
N GLU A 19 -3.07 15.15 -9.18
CA GLU A 19 -3.64 15.95 -8.08
C GLU A 19 -2.73 16.02 -6.84
N TYR A 20 -1.74 15.12 -6.75
CA TYR A 20 -0.79 15.05 -5.64
C TYR A 20 0.56 15.73 -5.94
N LYS A 21 0.70 16.42 -7.08
CA LYS A 21 1.93 17.15 -7.43
C LYS A 21 2.33 18.14 -6.32
N GLY A 22 3.63 18.15 -5.99
CA GLY A 22 4.20 19.02 -4.96
C GLY A 22 3.93 18.57 -3.52
N LYS A 23 3.31 17.40 -3.32
CA LYS A 23 3.13 16.76 -2.02
C LYS A 23 4.12 15.59 -1.84
N VAL A 24 4.48 15.33 -0.59
CA VAL A 24 5.20 14.10 -0.19
C VAL A 24 4.16 12.99 -0.06
N LEU A 25 4.41 11.85 -0.69
CA LEU A 25 3.45 10.73 -0.71
C LEU A 25 4.01 9.54 0.05
N LEU A 26 3.16 8.91 0.86
CA LEU A 26 3.39 7.58 1.38
C LEU A 26 2.40 6.63 0.71
N VAL A 27 2.88 5.84 -0.25
CA VAL A 27 2.06 4.81 -0.92
C VAL A 27 2.21 3.50 -0.16
N VAL A 28 1.10 2.85 0.17
CA VAL A 28 1.10 1.64 1.01
C VAL A 28 0.17 0.58 0.44
N ASN A 29 0.63 -0.68 0.36
CA ASN A 29 -0.25 -1.82 0.10
C ASN A 29 -0.79 -2.35 1.43
N THR A 30 -2.10 -2.48 1.59
CA THR A 30 -2.70 -2.80 2.89
C THR A 30 -3.61 -4.01 2.85
N ALA A 31 -3.94 -4.51 4.04
CA ALA A 31 -4.86 -5.61 4.23
C ALA A 31 -5.60 -5.45 5.57
N THR A 32 -6.81 -6.01 5.66
CA THR A 32 -7.68 -5.90 6.84
C THR A 32 -7.53 -7.08 7.80
N GLY A 33 -7.24 -8.28 7.28
CA GLY A 33 -7.01 -9.52 8.02
C GLY A 33 -5.53 -9.88 8.25
N CYS A 34 -4.63 -8.89 8.24
CA CYS A 34 -3.19 -9.09 8.44
C CYS A 34 -2.80 -8.87 9.90
N GLY A 35 -1.78 -9.58 10.40
CA GLY A 35 -1.19 -9.27 11.71
C GLY A 35 -0.61 -7.85 11.80
N PHE A 36 -0.36 -7.21 10.65
CA PHE A 36 0.12 -5.83 10.54
C PHE A 36 -0.99 -4.79 10.41
N THR A 37 -2.26 -5.19 10.35
CA THR A 37 -3.41 -4.26 10.28
C THR A 37 -3.37 -3.15 11.34
N PRO A 38 -2.92 -3.38 12.60
CA PRO A 38 -2.79 -2.32 13.59
C PRO A 38 -1.88 -1.15 13.19
N GLN A 39 -1.03 -1.29 12.15
CA GLN A 39 -0.23 -0.19 11.60
C GLN A 39 -1.09 0.96 11.06
N TYR A 40 -2.38 0.74 10.76
CA TYR A 40 -3.32 1.81 10.41
C TYR A 40 -3.35 2.94 11.46
N GLU A 41 -3.23 2.63 12.76
CA GLU A 41 -3.16 3.66 13.80
C GLU A 41 -1.92 4.56 13.64
N GLY A 42 -0.78 3.96 13.33
CA GLY A 42 0.47 4.67 13.09
C GLY A 42 0.40 5.53 11.83
N LEU A 43 -0.19 4.99 10.75
CA LEU A 43 -0.42 5.72 9.51
C LEU A 43 -1.36 6.91 9.72
N GLN A 44 -2.45 6.73 10.47
CA GLN A 44 -3.38 7.81 10.76
C GLN A 44 -2.73 8.91 11.60
N LYS A 45 -1.96 8.56 12.65
CA LYS A 45 -1.19 9.53 13.45
C LYS A 45 -0.18 10.29 12.59
N LEU A 46 0.49 9.61 11.66
CA LEU A 46 1.43 10.23 10.74
C LEU A 46 0.72 11.23 9.81
N TYR A 47 -0.42 10.81 9.26
CA TYR A 47 -1.24 11.64 8.39
C TYR A 47 -1.75 12.89 9.12
N ASP A 48 -2.33 12.75 10.31
CA ASP A 48 -2.80 13.89 11.10
C ASP A 48 -1.68 14.88 11.44
N LYS A 49 -0.45 14.39 11.66
CA LYS A 49 0.70 15.24 11.97
C LYS A 49 1.19 16.06 10.77
N TYR A 50 1.07 15.54 9.55
CA TYR A 50 1.76 16.11 8.38
C TYR A 50 0.84 16.52 7.21
N LYS A 51 -0.44 16.16 7.20
CA LYS A 51 -1.35 16.44 6.07
C LYS A 51 -1.38 17.92 5.69
N ASP A 52 -1.45 18.82 6.67
CA ASP A 52 -1.47 20.27 6.47
C ASP A 52 -0.12 20.84 5.99
N ARG A 53 0.92 20.00 5.90
CA ARG A 53 2.27 20.33 5.42
C ARG A 53 2.56 19.76 4.03
N GLY A 54 1.51 19.30 3.33
CA GLY A 54 1.62 18.71 2.00
C GLY A 54 2.12 17.27 2.03
N PHE A 55 1.59 16.46 2.96
CA PHE A 55 1.82 15.02 3.04
C PHE A 55 0.52 14.26 2.80
N GLU A 56 0.58 13.19 2.02
CA GLU A 56 -0.59 12.35 1.72
C GLU A 56 -0.23 10.88 1.86
N ILE A 57 -1.20 10.09 2.32
CA ILE A 57 -1.11 8.64 2.30
C ILE A 57 -2.06 8.13 1.21
N LEU A 58 -1.53 7.32 0.30
CA LEU A 58 -2.30 6.62 -0.72
C LEU A 58 -2.39 5.14 -0.35
N ASP A 59 -3.57 4.73 0.09
CA ASP A 59 -3.84 3.38 0.59
C ASP A 59 -4.40 2.48 -0.51
N PHE A 60 -3.69 1.41 -0.85
CA PHE A 60 -4.06 0.44 -1.87
C PHE A 60 -4.24 -0.95 -1.26
N PRO A 61 -5.47 -1.38 -0.97
CA PRO A 61 -5.72 -2.72 -0.47
C PRO A 61 -5.23 -3.79 -1.47
N CYS A 62 -4.70 -4.90 -0.97
CA CYS A 62 -4.21 -6.00 -1.81
C CYS A 62 -4.53 -7.36 -1.19
N ASN A 63 -5.07 -8.28 -1.99
CA ASN A 63 -5.46 -9.61 -1.53
C ASN A 63 -4.44 -10.72 -1.85
N GLN A 64 -3.34 -10.39 -2.53
CA GLN A 64 -2.37 -11.39 -3.02
C GLN A 64 -1.64 -12.14 -1.90
N PHE A 65 -1.63 -11.60 -0.68
CA PHE A 65 -0.92 -12.15 0.47
C PHE A 65 -1.90 -12.87 1.41
N PHE A 66 -1.97 -14.20 1.30
CA PHE A 66 -2.88 -15.08 2.07
C PHE A 66 -4.36 -14.63 2.10
N ASN A 67 -4.84 -13.96 1.05
CA ASN A 67 -6.21 -13.46 0.97
C ASN A 67 -6.62 -12.60 2.19
N GLN A 68 -5.69 -11.77 2.70
CA GLN A 68 -5.90 -10.95 3.90
C GLN A 68 -6.71 -9.66 3.65
N ALA A 69 -7.20 -9.41 2.43
CA ALA A 69 -8.11 -8.32 2.08
C ALA A 69 -9.28 -8.85 1.22
N PRO A 70 -10.09 -9.80 1.73
CA PRO A 70 -11.04 -10.53 0.91
C PRO A 70 -12.25 -9.66 0.50
N GLY A 71 -12.65 -8.71 1.33
CA GLY A 71 -13.82 -7.86 1.11
C GLY A 71 -13.69 -6.94 -0.11
N ASP A 72 -14.81 -6.38 -0.55
CA ASP A 72 -14.83 -5.38 -1.61
C ASP A 72 -14.34 -3.99 -1.13
N ASP A 73 -14.31 -3.02 -2.05
CA ASP A 73 -13.80 -1.68 -1.76
C ASP A 73 -14.61 -0.96 -0.67
N GLU A 74 -15.93 -1.18 -0.61
CA GLU A 74 -16.82 -0.57 0.38
C GLU A 74 -16.65 -1.22 1.75
N GLU A 75 -16.57 -2.54 1.81
CA GLU A 75 -16.33 -3.32 3.02
C GLU A 75 -14.97 -2.97 3.63
N ILE A 76 -13.91 -2.94 2.82
CA ILE A 76 -12.56 -2.58 3.28
C ILE A 76 -12.55 -1.14 3.78
N LYS A 77 -13.20 -0.21 3.05
CA LYS A 77 -13.27 1.19 3.46
C LYS A 77 -13.99 1.38 4.79
N SER A 78 -15.11 0.67 4.95
CA SER A 78 -15.90 0.69 6.18
C SER A 78 -15.11 0.12 7.35
N PHE A 79 -14.45 -1.03 7.15
CA PHE A 79 -13.60 -1.65 8.15
C PHE A 79 -12.51 -0.68 8.66
N CYS A 80 -11.76 -0.06 7.75
CA CYS A 80 -10.65 0.80 8.15
C CYS A 80 -11.13 2.08 8.86
N THR A 81 -12.24 2.66 8.39
CA THR A 81 -12.83 3.85 9.02
C THR A 81 -13.37 3.54 10.41
N LEU A 82 -14.15 2.46 10.55
CA LEU A 82 -14.81 2.12 11.82
C LEU A 82 -13.83 1.64 12.88
N ASN A 83 -12.82 0.85 12.51
CA ASN A 83 -11.90 0.24 13.48
C ASN A 83 -10.66 1.11 13.77
N TYR A 84 -10.23 1.93 12.82
CA TYR A 84 -8.96 2.68 12.93
C TYR A 84 -9.10 4.20 12.71
N GLY A 85 -10.30 4.69 12.38
CA GLY A 85 -10.53 6.13 12.18
C GLY A 85 -9.72 6.73 11.03
N THR A 86 -9.36 5.92 10.02
CA THR A 86 -8.53 6.39 8.91
C THR A 86 -9.24 7.48 8.10
N THR A 87 -8.54 8.57 7.78
CA THR A 87 -9.06 9.72 7.02
C THR A 87 -8.29 10.03 5.74
N PHE A 88 -7.14 9.39 5.52
CA PHE A 88 -6.41 9.48 4.25
C PHE A 88 -7.12 8.70 3.13
N ARG A 89 -6.76 9.00 1.88
CA ARG A 89 -7.46 8.43 0.72
C ARG A 89 -7.10 6.96 0.52
N ARG A 90 -8.14 6.17 0.33
CA ARG A 90 -8.09 4.77 -0.10
C ARG A 90 -8.55 4.65 -1.54
N PHE A 91 -7.89 3.78 -2.27
CA PHE A 91 -8.19 3.43 -3.65
C PHE A 91 -8.81 2.04 -3.73
N SER A 92 -9.23 1.64 -4.93
CA SER A 92 -9.67 0.27 -5.16
C SER A 92 -8.59 -0.74 -4.79
N LYS A 93 -9.03 -1.92 -4.41
CA LYS A 93 -8.18 -3.10 -4.28
C LYS A 93 -7.46 -3.38 -5.61
N ILE A 94 -6.16 -3.63 -5.55
CA ILE A 94 -5.32 -3.91 -6.71
C ILE A 94 -4.37 -5.08 -6.46
N ASP A 95 -3.87 -5.64 -7.56
CA ASP A 95 -2.70 -6.51 -7.56
C ASP A 95 -1.43 -5.66 -7.60
N VAL A 96 -0.43 -6.03 -6.79
CA VAL A 96 0.86 -5.35 -6.69
C VAL A 96 2.00 -6.14 -7.34
N ASN A 97 1.83 -7.46 -7.47
CA ASN A 97 2.79 -8.42 -8.04
C ASN A 97 2.25 -9.16 -9.28
N GLY A 98 3.16 -9.81 -10.02
CA GLY A 98 2.84 -10.56 -11.23
C GLY A 98 2.48 -9.71 -12.46
N GLU A 99 2.12 -10.38 -13.55
CA GLU A 99 1.77 -9.72 -14.83
C GLU A 99 0.55 -8.79 -14.70
N GLY A 100 -0.39 -9.16 -13.82
CA GLY A 100 -1.61 -8.40 -13.54
C GLY A 100 -1.41 -7.20 -12.61
N ALA A 101 -0.21 -6.96 -12.08
CA ALA A 101 0.03 -5.85 -11.18
C ALA A 101 -0.34 -4.50 -11.80
N ASP A 102 -0.95 -3.63 -10.99
CA ASP A 102 -1.29 -2.28 -11.40
C ASP A 102 -0.02 -1.53 -11.85
N PRO A 103 -0.08 -0.76 -12.95
CA PRO A 103 1.07 -0.03 -13.46
C PRO A 103 1.77 0.85 -12.42
N ILE A 104 1.06 1.38 -11.42
CA ILE A 104 1.69 2.16 -10.35
C ILE A 104 2.66 1.30 -9.53
N TYR A 105 2.31 0.06 -9.19
CA TYR A 105 3.17 -0.81 -8.38
C TYR A 105 4.32 -1.41 -9.17
N LYS A 106 4.15 -1.66 -10.47
CA LYS A 106 5.27 -2.00 -11.36
C LYS A 106 6.32 -0.88 -11.36
N TYR A 107 5.87 0.37 -11.47
CA TYR A 107 6.74 1.55 -11.39
C TYR A 107 7.42 1.67 -10.03
N LEU A 108 6.66 1.58 -8.92
CA LEU A 108 7.21 1.72 -7.57
C LEU A 108 8.28 0.67 -7.27
N ARG A 109 8.05 -0.59 -7.64
CA ARG A 109 9.02 -1.67 -7.46
C ARG A 109 10.30 -1.48 -8.27
N THR A 110 10.19 -0.90 -9.46
CA THR A 110 11.35 -0.66 -10.34
C THR A 110 12.19 0.53 -9.86
N GLU A 111 11.54 1.58 -9.34
CA GLU A 111 12.22 2.83 -8.96
C GLU A 111 12.72 2.85 -7.51
N ALA A 112 12.11 2.05 -6.64
CA ALA A 112 12.48 2.05 -5.23
C ALA A 112 13.86 1.43 -5.00
N PRO A 113 14.65 1.95 -4.04
CA PRO A 113 15.80 1.23 -3.55
C PRO A 113 15.35 -0.06 -2.84
N GLU A 114 16.29 -0.98 -2.64
CA GLU A 114 16.06 -2.13 -1.76
C GLU A 114 15.72 -1.63 -0.35
N ALA A 115 14.74 -2.28 0.29
CA ALA A 115 14.36 -1.96 1.65
C ALA A 115 15.46 -2.43 2.63
N ASP A 116 15.67 -1.69 3.70
CA ASP A 116 16.53 -2.15 4.79
C ASP A 116 15.89 -3.37 5.48
N GLU A 117 16.62 -4.48 5.52
CA GLU A 117 16.20 -5.74 6.09
C GLU A 117 16.93 -6.02 7.41
N ASP A 118 16.18 -6.47 8.43
CA ASP A 118 16.70 -6.93 9.71
C ASP A 118 16.44 -8.43 9.93
N ASP A 119 16.98 -8.99 11.01
CA ASP A 119 16.83 -10.42 11.33
C ASP A 119 15.35 -10.86 11.38
N LYS A 120 14.43 -9.99 11.82
CA LYS A 120 13.00 -10.30 11.89
C LYS A 120 12.36 -10.36 10.51
N SER A 121 12.74 -9.44 9.62
CA SER A 121 12.29 -9.46 8.22
C SER A 121 12.76 -10.73 7.51
N LYS A 122 14.00 -11.18 7.79
CA LYS A 122 14.55 -12.41 7.23
C LYS A 122 13.78 -13.66 7.68
N GLU A 123 13.48 -13.80 8.97
CA GLU A 123 12.66 -14.91 9.47
C GLU A 123 11.28 -14.96 8.82
N LEU A 124 10.65 -13.79 8.64
CA LEU A 124 9.37 -13.68 7.94
C LEU A 124 9.53 -14.11 6.47
N TYR A 125 10.56 -13.66 5.77
CA TYR A 125 10.78 -13.99 4.36
C TYR A 125 11.11 -15.46 4.14
N ASP A 126 11.89 -16.07 5.02
CA ASP A 126 12.15 -17.51 4.98
C ASP A 126 10.84 -18.31 5.17
N PHE A 127 9.99 -17.88 6.11
CA PHE A 127 8.67 -18.47 6.28
C PHE A 127 7.79 -18.29 5.03
N LEU A 128 7.73 -17.10 4.45
CA LEU A 128 6.92 -16.81 3.26
C LEU A 128 7.42 -17.60 2.03
N SER A 129 8.74 -17.68 1.83
CA SER A 129 9.36 -18.53 0.81
C SER A 129 8.97 -19.99 0.99
N SER A 130 8.97 -20.52 2.22
CA SER A 130 8.52 -21.90 2.50
C SER A 130 7.05 -22.15 2.15
N LYS A 131 6.25 -21.07 2.02
CA LYS A 131 4.83 -21.08 1.63
C LYS A 131 4.61 -20.79 0.15
N GLY A 132 5.68 -20.64 -0.64
CA GLY A 132 5.62 -20.41 -2.08
C GLY A 132 5.47 -18.95 -2.49
N PHE A 133 5.63 -17.99 -1.57
CA PHE A 133 5.71 -16.58 -1.95
C PHE A 133 7.10 -16.26 -2.48
N ASN A 134 7.17 -15.41 -3.50
CA ASN A 134 8.42 -14.83 -3.93
C ASN A 134 8.83 -13.73 -2.94
N THR A 135 10.03 -13.88 -2.35
CA THR A 135 10.63 -12.87 -1.46
C THR A 135 11.96 -12.37 -2.01
N SER A 136 12.19 -12.54 -3.31
CA SER A 136 13.40 -12.15 -4.04
C SER A 136 13.07 -11.22 -5.20
N GLY A 137 14.07 -10.49 -5.68
CA GLY A 137 13.87 -9.49 -6.73
C GLY A 137 13.08 -8.28 -6.24
N ASP A 138 12.32 -7.67 -7.14
CA ASP A 138 11.63 -6.41 -6.92
C ASP A 138 10.18 -6.58 -6.42
N GLU A 139 9.62 -7.80 -6.41
CA GLU A 139 8.25 -8.06 -5.99
C GLU A 139 7.99 -7.65 -4.53
N ILE A 140 6.77 -7.16 -4.28
CA ILE A 140 6.33 -6.82 -2.93
C ILE A 140 6.30 -8.11 -2.10
N LYS A 141 7.11 -8.17 -1.05
CA LYS A 141 7.25 -9.38 -0.24
C LYS A 141 6.06 -9.60 0.70
N TRP A 142 5.43 -8.51 1.17
CA TRP A 142 4.32 -8.61 2.12
C TRP A 142 3.39 -7.38 2.16
N ASN A 143 2.27 -7.53 2.86
CA ASN A 143 1.37 -6.43 3.24
C ASN A 143 2.10 -5.37 4.07
N PHE A 144 1.66 -4.12 3.92
CA PHE A 144 2.19 -2.91 4.56
C PHE A 144 3.60 -2.51 4.12
N THR A 145 3.99 -2.87 2.90
CA THR A 145 5.16 -2.27 2.23
C THR A 145 4.85 -0.81 1.90
N LYS A 146 5.82 0.08 2.07
CA LYS A 146 5.63 1.53 1.98
C LYS A 146 6.66 2.14 1.06
N PHE A 147 6.21 3.05 0.21
CA PHE A 147 7.06 3.86 -0.66
C PHE A 147 6.90 5.32 -0.25
N LEU A 148 8.00 5.96 0.13
CA LEU A 148 8.03 7.39 0.42
C LEU A 148 8.53 8.14 -0.82
N ILE A 149 7.65 8.91 -1.46
CA ILE A 149 7.96 9.70 -2.65
C ILE A 149 8.09 11.17 -2.24
N ASN A 150 9.25 11.75 -2.54
CA ASN A 150 9.50 13.17 -2.33
C ASN A 150 8.80 14.03 -3.41
N LYS A 151 8.70 15.33 -3.14
CA LYS A 151 8.10 16.34 -4.04
C LYS A 151 8.82 16.47 -5.38
#